data_AF-A0A517YHX8-F1
#
_entry.id   AF-A0A517YHX8-F1
#
_cell.length_a   1.000
_cell.length_b   1.000
_cell.length_c   1.000
_cell.angle_alpha   90.00
_cell.angle_beta   90.00
_cell.angle_gamma   90.00
#
_symmetry.space_group_name_H-M   'P 1'
#
loop_
_entity.id
_entity.type
_entity.pdbx_description
1 polymer ?
#
loop_
_entity_poly.entity_id
_entity_poly.type
_entity_poly.pdbx_seq_one_letter_code
_entity_poly.pdbx_strand_id
1 'polypeptide(L)'
;MPQFVLLRHTLPADSPRASHYDLMLESGESLLTWAIEALPTAGSIVAEELPPHRLVYLDYEGAVSNNRGSVARVDRGELVWLQQTSDEYCARLQGEQLRGEFRLRRTSAQFWELSFPGES
;
A
#
# COMPACT_ATOMS: atom_id res chain seq x y z
N MET A 1 -2.12 -17.53 3.97
CA MET A 1 -3.24 -16.58 3.76
C MET A 1 -2.64 -15.34 3.09
N PRO A 2 -3.39 -14.59 2.27
CA PRO A 2 -2.86 -13.38 1.65
C PRO A 2 -2.30 -12.43 2.70
N GLN A 3 -1.23 -11.74 2.35
CA GLN A 3 -0.55 -10.80 3.23
C GLN A 3 -0.60 -9.39 2.67
N PHE A 4 -0.39 -8.42 3.56
CA PHE A 4 -0.06 -7.07 3.17
C PHE A 4 1.25 -6.64 3.78
N VAL A 5 1.89 -5.66 3.15
CA VAL A 5 3.02 -4.95 3.71
C VAL A 5 2.85 -3.45 3.45
N LEU A 6 3.27 -2.65 4.42
CA LEU A 6 3.39 -1.21 4.30
C LEU A 6 4.88 -0.88 4.43
N LEU A 7 5.45 -0.32 3.38
CA LEU A 7 6.86 0.08 3.34
C LEU A 7 6.97 1.60 3.33
N ARG A 8 7.90 2.17 4.11
CA ARG A 8 8.34 3.54 3.92
C ARG A 8 9.37 3.56 2.81
N HIS A 9 9.04 4.19 1.69
CA HIS A 9 9.96 4.41 0.58
C HIS A 9 10.64 5.76 0.72
N THR A 10 11.88 5.75 1.18
CA THR A 10 12.72 6.95 1.32
C THR A 10 13.50 7.18 0.04
N LEU A 11 13.21 8.29 -0.65
CA LEU A 11 13.86 8.70 -1.89
C LEU A 11 14.97 9.72 -1.62
N PRO A 12 16.00 9.80 -2.49
CA PRO A 12 17.01 10.86 -2.43
C PRO A 12 16.40 12.26 -2.53
N ALA A 13 17.09 13.26 -1.97
CA ALA A 13 16.61 14.64 -1.95
C ALA A 13 16.47 15.27 -3.36
N ASP A 14 17.27 14.81 -4.33
CA ASP A 14 17.21 15.21 -5.74
C ASP A 14 16.15 14.45 -6.56
N SER A 15 15.43 13.51 -5.94
CA SER A 15 14.41 12.74 -6.63
C SER A 15 13.23 13.64 -7.04
N PRO A 16 12.66 13.44 -8.25
CA PRO A 16 11.47 14.18 -8.68
C PRO A 16 10.22 13.82 -7.86
N ARG A 17 10.27 12.74 -7.06
CA ARG A 17 9.18 12.28 -6.20
C ARG A 17 9.59 12.39 -4.73
N ALA A 18 8.66 12.81 -3.88
CA ALA A 18 8.85 12.80 -2.44
C ALA A 18 8.85 11.38 -1.87
N SER A 19 9.51 11.21 -0.72
CA SER A 19 9.39 9.97 0.05
C SER A 19 7.94 9.73 0.46
N HIS A 20 7.48 8.50 0.33
CA HIS A 20 6.08 8.10 0.50
C HIS A 20 6.01 6.72 1.17
N TYR A 21 4.81 6.19 1.33
CA TYR A 21 4.60 4.80 1.73
C TYR A 21 4.07 4.00 0.56
N ASP A 22 4.58 2.77 0.40
CA ASP A 22 4.01 1.77 -0.49
C ASP A 22 3.12 0.85 0.32
N LEU A 23 1.82 0.87 0.05
CA LEU A 23 0.85 -0.12 0.51
C LEU A 23 0.77 -1.22 -0.53
N MET A 24 1.15 -2.43 -0.15
CA MET A 24 1.20 -3.60 -1.03
C MET A 24 0.28 -4.70 -0.50
N LEU A 25 -0.62 -5.18 -1.36
CA LEU A 25 -1.64 -6.16 -1.03
C LEU A 25 -1.49 -7.40 -1.92
N GLU A 26 -1.31 -8.57 -1.31
CA GLU A 26 -1.16 -9.83 -2.04
C GLU A 26 -2.44 -10.20 -2.77
N SER A 27 -2.32 -10.38 -4.09
CA SER A 27 -3.40 -10.83 -4.98
C SER A 27 -2.84 -11.81 -6.00
N GLY A 28 -3.11 -13.10 -5.78
CA GLY A 28 -2.58 -14.19 -6.59
C GLY A 28 -1.05 -14.25 -6.51
N GLU A 29 -0.37 -14.08 -7.64
CA GLU A 29 1.09 -14.20 -7.76
C GLU A 29 1.83 -12.85 -7.68
N SER A 30 1.13 -11.79 -7.28
CA SER A 30 1.63 -10.42 -7.30
C SER A 30 1.12 -9.57 -6.13
N LEU A 31 1.74 -8.41 -5.95
CA LEU A 31 1.32 -7.40 -4.97
C LEU A 31 0.68 -6.22 -5.70
N LEU A 32 -0.62 -6.01 -5.52
CA LEU A 32 -1.26 -4.76 -5.91
C LEU A 32 -0.67 -3.65 -5.05
N THR A 33 -0.22 -2.56 -5.68
CA THR A 33 0.61 -1.57 -5.00
C THR A 33 0.05 -0.17 -5.19
N TRP A 34 -0.01 0.58 -4.09
CA TRP A 34 -0.33 1.99 -4.09
C TRP A 34 0.70 2.78 -3.30
N ALA A 35 1.09 3.93 -3.84
CA ALA A 35 1.84 4.93 -3.12
C ALA A 35 0.90 5.92 -2.43
N ILE A 36 1.14 6.16 -1.15
CA ILE A 36 0.39 7.11 -0.32
C ILE A 36 1.36 8.04 0.40
N GLU A 37 1.00 9.33 0.52
CA GLU A 37 1.89 10.33 1.12
C GLU A 37 1.93 10.26 2.66
N ALA A 38 0.87 9.72 3.27
CA ALA A 38 0.72 9.63 4.72
C ALA A 38 -0.05 8.36 5.11
N LEU A 39 0.05 7.99 6.38
CA LEU A 39 -0.82 6.95 6.94
C LEU A 39 -2.23 7.51 7.11
N PRO A 40 -3.27 6.77 6.70
CA PRO A 40 -4.64 7.18 6.93
C PRO A 40 -4.96 7.08 8.42
N THR A 41 -5.24 8.22 9.05
CA THR A 41 -5.54 8.33 10.48
C THR A 41 -7.01 8.69 10.73
N ALA A 42 -7.58 9.58 9.91
CA ALA A 42 -9.00 9.88 9.85
C ALA A 42 -9.37 10.35 8.43
N GLY A 43 -10.45 9.81 7.87
CA GLY A 43 -10.94 10.17 6.53
C GLY A 43 -10.28 9.38 5.39
N SER A 44 -10.24 10.00 4.21
CA SER A 44 -9.66 9.41 3.01
C SER A 44 -8.39 10.13 2.58
N ILE A 45 -7.47 9.38 1.94
CA ILE A 45 -6.25 9.92 1.33
C ILE A 45 -6.15 9.48 -0.13
N VAL A 46 -5.44 10.27 -0.93
CA VAL A 46 -5.14 9.91 -2.31
C VAL A 46 -4.08 8.80 -2.32
N ALA A 47 -4.33 7.79 -3.14
CA ALA A 47 -3.46 6.65 -3.37
C ALA A 47 -3.18 6.53 -4.88
N GLU A 48 -1.90 6.55 -5.24
CA GLU A 48 -1.46 6.41 -6.64
C GLU A 48 -1.16 4.94 -6.93
N GLU A 49 -1.88 4.34 -7.88
CA GLU A 49 -1.66 2.96 -8.31
C GLU A 49 -0.30 2.84 -9.02
N LEU A 50 0.49 1.88 -8.56
CA LEU A 50 1.78 1.53 -9.14
C LEU A 50 1.70 0.16 -9.82
N PRO A 51 2.65 -0.16 -10.73
CA PRO A 51 2.74 -1.50 -11.29
C PRO A 51 2.80 -2.57 -10.19
N PRO A 52 2.18 -3.75 -10.40
CA PRO A 52 2.23 -4.82 -9.43
C PRO A 52 3.67 -5.22 -9.08
N HIS A 53 3.93 -5.37 -7.79
CA HIS A 53 5.23 -5.79 -7.29
C HIS A 53 5.30 -7.31 -7.11
N ARG A 54 6.52 -7.83 -7.03
CA ARG A 54 6.77 -9.26 -6.77
C ARG A 54 6.55 -9.56 -5.30
N LEU A 55 6.07 -10.77 -5.00
CA LEU A 55 5.80 -11.24 -3.62
C LEU A 55 7.00 -11.12 -2.67
N VAL A 56 8.25 -11.15 -3.19
CA VAL A 56 9.46 -10.94 -2.37
C VAL A 56 9.46 -9.63 -1.58
N TYR A 57 8.72 -8.62 -2.04
CA TYR A 57 8.60 -7.34 -1.34
C TYR A 57 7.81 -7.41 -0.02
N LEU A 58 7.09 -8.51 0.25
CA LEU A 58 6.45 -8.75 1.56
C LEU A 58 7.45 -8.79 2.71
N ASP A 59 8.69 -9.22 2.42
CA ASP A 59 9.74 -9.41 3.42
C ASP A 59 11.02 -8.62 3.08
N TYR A 60 11.06 -7.91 1.95
CA TYR A 60 12.22 -7.15 1.52
C TYR A 60 12.34 -5.80 2.23
N GLU A 61 13.54 -5.51 2.72
CA GLU A 61 13.94 -4.20 3.24
C GLU A 61 15.34 -3.86 2.71
N GLY A 62 15.60 -2.57 2.48
CA GLY A 62 16.90 -2.08 2.02
C GLY A 62 16.86 -1.26 0.74
N ALA A 63 17.99 -1.17 0.06
CA ALA A 63 18.17 -0.29 -1.10
C ALA A 63 17.34 -0.76 -2.30
N VAL A 64 16.74 0.19 -3.02
CA VAL A 64 16.05 -0.05 -4.28
C VAL A 64 17.02 0.27 -5.42
N SER A 65 17.19 -0.67 -6.36
CA SER A 65 18.13 -0.55 -7.48
C SER A 65 17.95 0.75 -8.28
N ASN A 66 19.04 1.21 -8.91
CA ASN A 66 19.13 2.43 -9.73
C ASN A 66 18.97 3.74 -8.94
N ASN A 67 19.54 3.82 -7.73
CA ASN A 67 19.49 5.00 -6.88
C ASN A 67 18.06 5.50 -6.60
N ARG A 68 17.09 4.57 -6.56
CA ARG A 68 15.68 4.90 -6.29
C ARG A 68 15.37 4.90 -4.80
N GLY A 69 16.37 5.15 -3.96
CA GLY A 69 16.20 5.20 -2.51
C GLY A 69 16.19 3.84 -1.81
N SER A 70 15.52 3.75 -0.67
CA SER A 70 15.45 2.56 0.18
C SER A 70 14.05 2.36 0.73
N VAL A 71 13.67 1.11 0.93
CA VAL A 71 12.42 0.73 1.61
C VAL A 71 12.70 0.16 2.99
N ALA A 72 11.89 0.56 3.97
CA ALA A 72 11.90 0.00 5.32
C ALA A 72 10.47 -0.39 5.69
N ARG A 73 10.29 -1.53 6.35
CA ARG A 73 8.97 -2.01 6.74
C ARG A 73 8.41 -1.19 7.89
N VAL A 74 7.19 -0.73 7.70
CA VAL A 74 6.42 0.05 8.69
C VAL A 74 5.36 -0.83 9.33
N ASP A 75 4.72 -1.68 8.54
CA ASP A 75 3.74 -2.65 9.02
C ASP A 75 3.67 -3.86 8.07
N ARG A 76 3.16 -4.98 8.59
CA ARG A 76 2.88 -6.19 7.83
C ARG A 76 1.85 -7.02 8.58
N GLY A 77 1.00 -7.71 7.84
CA GLY A 77 0.01 -8.57 8.47
C GLY A 77 -0.76 -9.43 7.49
N GLU A 78 -1.79 -10.07 8.02
CA GLU A 78 -2.73 -10.85 7.22
C GLU A 78 -3.73 -9.93 6.54
N LEU A 79 -4.15 -10.34 5.35
CA LEU A 79 -5.10 -9.66 4.48
C LEU A 79 -6.23 -10.62 4.16
N VAL A 80 -7.46 -10.17 4.35
CA VAL A 80 -8.67 -10.89 3.93
C VAL A 80 -9.43 -10.03 2.94
N TRP A 81 -9.45 -10.44 1.67
CA TRP A 81 -10.25 -9.78 0.63
C TRP A 81 -11.74 -9.95 0.89
N LEU A 82 -12.45 -8.81 0.91
CA LEU A 82 -13.91 -8.74 1.04
C LEU A 82 -14.55 -8.44 -0.32
N GLN A 83 -13.89 -7.62 -1.13
CA GLN A 83 -14.32 -7.28 -2.48
C GLN A 83 -13.11 -6.95 -3.36
N GLN A 84 -13.12 -7.44 -4.59
CA GLN A 84 -12.16 -7.07 -5.63
C GLN A 84 -12.89 -6.84 -6.95
N THR A 85 -12.97 -5.59 -7.38
CA THR A 85 -13.48 -5.21 -8.70
C THR A 85 -12.49 -4.28 -9.38
N SER A 86 -12.75 -3.92 -10.64
CA SER A 86 -11.92 -2.99 -11.41
C SER A 86 -11.80 -1.59 -10.79
N ASP A 87 -12.83 -1.18 -10.04
CA ASP A 87 -13.01 0.19 -9.54
C ASP A 87 -13.04 0.26 -8.01
N GLU A 88 -13.00 -0.89 -7.33
CA GLU A 88 -13.10 -0.95 -5.88
C GLU A 88 -12.44 -2.19 -5.29
N TYR A 89 -11.60 -1.96 -4.29
CA TYR A 89 -11.03 -3.00 -3.44
C TYR A 89 -11.44 -2.77 -1.98
N CYS A 90 -11.97 -3.81 -1.35
CA CYS A 90 -12.25 -3.83 0.08
C CYS A 90 -11.56 -5.04 0.71
N ALA A 91 -10.88 -4.83 1.82
CA ALA A 91 -10.28 -5.92 2.55
C ALA A 91 -10.14 -5.59 4.04
N ARG A 92 -9.96 -6.63 4.85
CA ARG A 92 -9.59 -6.50 6.25
C ARG A 92 -8.09 -6.70 6.42
N LEU A 93 -7.41 -5.75 7.04
CA LEU A 93 -5.99 -5.82 7.41
C LEU A 93 -5.85 -6.18 8.89
N GLN A 94 -4.88 -7.04 9.18
CA GLN A 94 -4.51 -7.43 10.54
C GLN A 94 -3.00 -7.26 10.73
N GLY A 95 -2.52 -6.02 10.73
CA GLY A 95 -1.13 -5.67 11.07
C GLY A 95 -0.99 -5.15 12.49
N GLU A 96 0.16 -4.53 12.78
CA GLU A 96 0.41 -3.85 14.05
C GLU A 96 -0.24 -2.46 14.06
N GLN A 97 -0.14 -1.71 12.97
CA GLN A 97 -0.62 -0.33 12.84
C GLN A 97 -1.93 -0.25 12.03
N LEU A 98 -1.98 -0.91 10.88
CA LEU A 98 -3.16 -0.96 10.02
C LEU A 98 -4.01 -2.17 10.41
N ARG A 99 -5.13 -1.89 11.08
CA ARG A 99 -6.08 -2.89 11.56
C ARG A 99 -7.50 -2.47 11.19
N GLY A 100 -8.29 -3.44 10.76
CA GLY A 100 -9.70 -3.23 10.40
C GLY A 100 -9.95 -3.26 8.90
N GLU A 101 -11.13 -2.83 8.49
CA GLU A 101 -11.50 -2.77 7.09
C GLU A 101 -10.91 -1.52 6.43
N PHE A 102 -10.37 -1.69 5.23
CA PHE A 102 -9.96 -0.59 4.39
C PHE A 102 -10.69 -0.69 3.05
N ARG A 103 -10.86 0.47 2.40
CA ARG A 103 -11.46 0.58 1.08
C ARG A 103 -10.61 1.46 0.17
N LEU A 104 -10.30 0.95 -1.01
CA LEU A 104 -9.74 1.69 -2.12
C LEU A 104 -10.81 1.84 -3.19
N ARG A 105 -11.15 3.08 -3.55
CA ARG A 105 -12.09 3.37 -4.64
C ARG A 105 -11.38 4.14 -5.76
N ARG A 106 -11.49 3.66 -7.00
CA ARG A 106 -10.84 4.28 -8.15
C ARG A 106 -11.50 5.63 -8.43
N THR A 107 -10.71 6.69 -8.51
CA THR A 107 -11.17 8.04 -8.86
C THR A 107 -10.75 8.45 -10.26
N SER A 108 -9.68 7.85 -10.80
CA SER A 108 -9.23 8.01 -12.18
C SER A 108 -8.41 6.80 -12.65
N ALA A 109 -7.80 6.90 -13.84
CA ALA A 109 -6.98 5.82 -14.40
C ALA A 109 -5.82 5.38 -13.48
N GLN A 110 -5.23 6.31 -12.72
CA GLN A 110 -4.07 6.03 -11.86
C GLN A 110 -4.30 6.36 -10.38
N PHE A 111 -5.34 7.13 -10.06
CA PHE A 111 -5.60 7.55 -8.68
C PHE A 111 -6.80 6.84 -8.07
N TRP A 112 -6.65 6.59 -6.77
CA TRP A 112 -7.61 5.95 -5.90
C TRP A 112 -7.79 6.79 -4.64
N GLU A 113 -8.94 6.63 -4.02
CA GLU A 113 -9.22 7.13 -2.68
C GLU A 113 -9.10 5.95 -1.71
N LEU A 114 -8.13 6.02 -0.79
CA LEU A 114 -7.95 5.07 0.30
C LEU A 114 -8.66 5.58 1.55
N SER A 115 -9.51 4.77 2.16
CA SER A 115 -10.20 5.10 3.41
C SER A 115 -10.18 3.93 4.38
N PHE A 116 -10.15 4.26 5.66
CA PHE A 116 -10.34 3.33 6.78
C PHE A 116 -11.68 3.70 7.39
N PRO A 117 -12.79 3.02 7.01
CA PRO A 117 -14.01 3.11 7.79
C PRO A 117 -13.66 2.62 9.21
N GLY A 118 -13.43 3.57 10.11
CA GLY A 118 -13.01 3.24 11.48
C GLY A 118 -13.96 2.21 12.09
N GLU A 119 -13.42 1.32 12.93
CA GLU A 119 -14.26 0.44 13.73
C GLU A 119 -15.22 1.34 14.53
N SER A 120 -16.52 1.24 14.22
CA SER A 120 -17.57 1.95 14.94
C SER A 120 -17.68 1.47 16.38
#